data_AF-A0A8J7Z852-F1
#
_entry.id   AF-A0A8J7Z852-F1
#
_cell.length_a   1.000
_cell.length_b   1.000
_cell.length_c   1.000
_cell.angle_alpha   90.00
_cell.angle_beta   90.00
_cell.angle_gamma   90.00
#
_symmetry.space_group_name_H-M   'P 1'
#
loop_
_entity.id
_entity.type
_entity.pdbx_description
1 polymer ?
#
loop_
_entity_poly.entity_id
_entity_poly.type
_entity_poly.pdbx_seq_one_letter_code
_entity_poly.pdbx_strand_id
1 'polypeptide(L)' 'MPILSYALILPFVLVALMSVMVEIKTALDDFDLERFVLWVGVASAISALPLVL' A
#
# COMPACT_ATOMS: atom_id res chain seq x y z
N MET A 1 -12.67 16.83 15.49
CA MET A 1 -12.00 17.21 14.22
C MET A 1 -11.40 15.97 13.53
N PRO A 2 -12.22 15.01 13.06
CA PRO A 2 -11.71 13.76 12.46
C PRO A 2 -11.05 13.97 11.08
N ILE A 3 -11.51 14.97 10.32
CA ILE A 3 -11.02 15.28 8.97
C ILE A 3 -9.54 15.69 8.98
N LEU A 4 -9.09 16.43 10.00
CA LEU A 4 -7.70 16.86 10.14
C LEU A 4 -6.77 15.68 10.42
N SER A 5 -7.18 14.73 11.25
CA SER A 5 -6.42 13.50 11.52
C SER A 5 -6.34 12.59 10.29
N TYR A 6 -7.45 12.44 9.57
CA TYR A 6 -7.52 11.66 8.33
C TYR A 6 -6.62 12.25 7.23
N ALA A 7 -6.65 13.58 7.07
CA ALA A 7 -5.82 14.29 6.12
C ALA A 7 -4.31 14.18 6.42
N LEU A 8 -3.94 14.02 7.70
CA LEU A 8 -2.55 13.81 8.11
C LEU A 8 -2.06 12.39 7.83
N ILE A 9 -2.93 11.38 7.90
CA ILE A 9 -2.56 9.96 7.69
C ILE A 9 -2.51 9.61 6.20
N LEU A 10 -3.39 10.21 5.39
CA LEU A 10 -3.49 9.98 3.95
C LEU A 10 -2.14 10.06 3.20
N PRO A 11 -1.28 11.09 3.39
CA PRO A 11 0.01 11.14 2.69
C PRO A 11 0.95 9.98 3.07
N PHE A 12 0.92 9.49 4.32
CA PHE A 12 1.72 8.33 4.72
C PHE A 12 1.23 7.05 4.05
N VAL A 13 -0.09 6.88 3.96
CA VAL A 13 -0.71 5.75 3.25
C VAL A 13 -0.35 5.80 1.76
N LEU A 14 -0.38 6.97 1.14
CA LEU A 14 0.01 7.15 -0.26
C LEU A 14 1.49 6.82 -0.50
N VAL A 15 2.39 7.29 0.37
CA VAL A 15 3.82 6.95 0.27
C VAL A 15 4.03 5.44 0.42
N ALA A 16 3.37 4.82 1.39
CA ALA A 16 3.46 3.37 1.59
C ALA A 16 2.96 2.59 0.37
N LEU A 17 1.83 3.00 -0.23
CA LEU A 17 1.32 2.39 -1.47
C LEU A 17 2.29 2.58 -2.64
N MET A 18 2.89 3.76 -2.78
CA MET A 18 3.91 3.99 -3.82
C MET A 18 5.12 3.07 -3.65
N SER A 19 5.60 2.85 -2.42
CA SER A 19 6.68 1.90 -2.14
C SER A 19 6.29 0.46 -2.51
N VAL A 20 5.07 0.03 -2.16
CA VAL A 20 4.57 -1.31 -2.52
C VAL A 20 4.43 -1.47 -4.03
N MET A 21 4.05 -0.43 -4.78
CA MET A 21 4.01 -0.50 -6.24
C MET A 21 5.37 -0.77 -6.87
N VAL A 22 6.46 -0.27 -6.29
CA VAL A 22 7.83 -0.59 -6.75
C VAL A 22 8.12 -2.07 -6.56
N GLU A 23 7.79 -2.62 -5.39
CA GLU A 23 7.99 -4.04 -5.10
C GLU A 23 7.14 -4.96 -5.97
N ILE A 24 5.89 -4.59 -6.24
CA ILE A 24 5.00 -5.30 -7.17
C ILE A 24 5.59 -5.29 -8.58
N LYS A 25 6.09 -4.14 -9.04
CA LYS A 25 6.74 -4.03 -10.36
C LYS A 25 7.98 -4.93 -10.41
N THR A 26 8.84 -4.90 -9.40
CA THR A 26 10.04 -5.76 -9.35
C THR A 26 9.67 -7.24 -9.35
N ALA A 27 8.66 -7.65 -8.58
CA ALA A 27 8.19 -9.05 -8.60
C ALA A 27 7.65 -9.47 -9.97
N LEU A 28 6.95 -8.58 -10.69
CA LEU A 28 6.51 -8.82 -12.06
C LEU A 28 7.68 -8.92 -13.04
N ASP A 29 8.67 -8.03 -12.93
CA ASP A 29 9.88 -8.05 -13.76
C ASP A 29 10.67 -9.37 -13.56
N ASP A 30 10.67 -9.90 -12.33
CA ASP A 30 11.34 -11.14 -11.94
C ASP A 30 10.50 -12.41 -12.21
N PHE A 31 9.26 -12.27 -12.72
CA PHE A 31 8.28 -13.37 -12.85
C PHE A 31 8.02 -14.16 -11.54
N ASP A 32 8.21 -13.51 -10.39
CA ASP A 32 8.01 -14.09 -9.07
C ASP A 32 6.56 -13.89 -8.60
N LEU A 33 5.72 -14.89 -8.91
CA LEU A 33 4.29 -14.85 -8.59
C LEU A 33 4.03 -14.86 -7.08
N GLU A 34 4.85 -15.55 -6.29
CA GLU A 34 4.68 -15.64 -4.84
C GLU A 34 4.90 -14.27 -4.20
N ARG A 35 6.01 -13.61 -4.56
CA ARG A 35 6.33 -12.26 -4.11
C ARG A 35 5.30 -11.23 -4.61
N PHE A 36 4.81 -11.38 -5.84
CA PHE A 36 3.73 -10.54 -6.37
C PHE A 36 2.46 -10.63 -5.51
N VAL A 37 1.97 -11.86 -5.25
CA VAL A 37 0.74 -12.07 -4.47
C VAL A 37 0.90 -11.53 -3.05
N LEU A 38 2.08 -11.71 -2.44
CA LEU A 38 2.38 -11.16 -1.12
C LEU A 38 2.26 -9.63 -1.12
N TRP A 39 2.89 -8.94 -2.07
CA TRP A 39 2.85 -7.48 -2.11
C TRP A 39 1.48 -6.92 -2.49
N VAL A 40 0.69 -7.63 -3.31
CA VAL A 40 -0.72 -7.28 -3.57
C VAL A 40 -1.56 -7.39 -2.29
N GLY A 41 -1.31 -8.41 -1.46
CA GLY A 41 -1.94 -8.54 -0.15
C GLY A 41 -1.59 -7.38 0.79
N VAL A 42 -0.30 -7.01 0.85
CA VAL A 42 0.18 -5.86 1.63
C VAL A 42 -0.45 -4.55 1.14
N ALA A 43 -0.52 -4.31 -0.17
CA ALA A 43 -1.17 -3.13 -0.74
C ALA A 43 -2.65 -3.05 -0.32
N SER A 44 -3.34 -4.20 -0.30
CA SER A 44 -4.75 -4.30 0.11
C SER A 44 -4.94 -4.00 1.60
N ALA A 45 -4.01 -4.41 2.47
CA ALA A 45 -4.04 -4.07 3.89
C ALA A 45 -3.81 -2.57 4.12
N ILE A 46 -2.85 -1.98 3.40
CA ILE A 46 -2.54 -0.53 3.49
C ILE A 46 -3.71 0.31 2.98
N SER A 47 -4.36 -0.07 1.89
CA SER A 47 -5.49 0.67 1.33
C SER A 47 -6.73 0.65 2.23
N ALA A 48 -6.86 -0.36 3.11
CA ALA A 48 -7.91 -0.44 4.11
C ALA A 48 -7.66 0.42 5.36
N LEU A 49 -6.40 0.79 5.67
CA LEU A 49 -6.05 1.57 6.87
C LEU A 49 -6.87 2.86 7.03
N PRO A 50 -7.06 3.71 6.00
CA PRO A 50 -7.86 4.91 6.15
C PRO A 50 -9.30 4.62 6.56
N LEU A 51 -9.89 3.50 6.15
CA LEU A 51 -11.29 3.18 6.48
C LEU A 51 -11.48 2.70 7.92
N VAL A 52 -10.39 2.26 8.57
CA VAL A 52 -10.40 1.69 9.93
C VAL A 52 -10.04 2.74 11.00
N LEU A 53 -9.35 3.82 10.63
CA LEU A 53 -8.87 4.89 11.51
C LEU A 53 -9.84 6.09 11.53
#